data_AF-A0A1I4NYB1-F1
#
_entry.id   AF-A0A1I4NYB1-F1
#
_cell.length_a   1.000
_cell.length_b   1.000
_cell.length_c   1.000
_cell.angle_alpha   90.00
_cell.angle_beta   90.00
_cell.angle_gamma   90.00
#
_symmetry.space_group_name_H-M   'P 1'
#
loop_
_entity.id
_entity.type
_entity.pdbx_description
1 polymer ?
#
loop_
_entity_poly.entity_id
_entity_poly.type
_entity_poly.pdbx_seq_one_letter_code
_entity_poly.pdbx_strand_id
1 'polypeptide(L)'
;MFHKEKEMTMLIRVSSILLFLILISGCTEEPQVIVNTSNEATVFEGKTLTPIEEQRNNGIEGTQYIDEDTYELYIYGEVDEPVRLSYDELLAYPSVSRFVRLDCVEGWGFDAKWTGVTLNTLFNETGLSNNATTVIFYCEDGYTTSLELDYLVENDIMLAYELNDITLPADRGFPLQLVAEDKYGYKWAKWITSIEVTDEPYKGYWETAGYSNSADVGGSAFEN
;
A
#
# COMPACT_ATOMS: atom_id res chain seq x y z
N MET A 1 44.86 -59.75 59.29
CA MET A 1 43.96 -59.93 60.45
C MET A 1 42.58 -59.43 60.05
N PHE A 2 41.57 -60.26 60.24
CA PHE A 2 40.18 -60.16 59.79
C PHE A 2 39.38 -58.97 60.35
N HIS A 3 38.55 -58.31 59.52
CA HIS A 3 37.09 -58.05 59.67
C HIS A 3 36.65 -56.96 58.66
N LYS A 4 35.80 -57.25 57.66
CA LYS A 4 34.31 -57.25 57.65
C LYS A 4 33.69 -55.84 57.75
N GLU A 5 33.00 -55.38 56.71
CA GLU A 5 31.50 -55.35 56.57
C GLU A 5 30.89 -54.29 57.53
N LYS A 6 29.95 -53.38 57.21
CA LYS A 6 28.95 -53.21 56.15
C LYS A 6 28.06 -51.98 56.51
N GLU A 7 27.28 -51.45 55.55
CA GLU A 7 25.95 -50.76 55.74
C GLU A 7 25.97 -49.28 56.24
N MET A 8 25.05 -48.38 55.94
CA MET A 8 23.89 -48.29 55.02
C MET A 8 23.35 -46.84 55.09
N THR A 9 23.07 -46.27 53.92
CA THR A 9 22.03 -45.27 53.55
C THR A 9 21.52 -44.24 54.59
N MET A 10 21.67 -42.95 54.28
CA MET A 10 20.58 -41.97 54.52
C MET A 10 20.63 -40.82 53.51
N LEU A 11 19.49 -40.60 52.84
CA LEU A 11 19.22 -39.58 51.84
C LEU A 11 19.31 -38.15 52.39
N ILE A 12 19.94 -37.23 51.65
CA ILE A 12 19.49 -35.83 51.55
C ILE A 12 19.58 -35.40 50.08
N ARG A 13 18.48 -34.83 49.60
CA ARG A 13 18.18 -34.43 48.22
C ARG A 13 18.56 -32.97 47.95
N VAL A 14 19.00 -32.71 46.71
CA VAL A 14 18.65 -31.55 45.84
C VAL A 14 19.32 -30.21 46.23
N SER A 15 20.07 -29.52 45.37
CA SER A 15 19.61 -28.97 44.10
C SER A 15 20.76 -28.60 43.16
N SER A 16 20.75 -29.14 41.94
CA SER A 16 21.56 -28.68 40.81
C SER A 16 20.79 -27.59 40.07
N ILE A 17 21.34 -26.37 40.04
CA ILE A 17 20.76 -25.27 39.25
C ILE A 17 21.19 -25.48 37.80
N LEU A 18 20.25 -25.93 36.96
CA LEU A 18 20.38 -26.02 35.52
C LEU A 18 20.07 -24.64 34.93
N LEU A 19 21.07 -23.97 34.35
CA LEU A 19 20.91 -22.67 33.71
C LEU A 19 20.18 -22.87 32.36
N PHE A 20 18.89 -22.59 32.31
CA PHE A 20 18.09 -22.58 31.09
C PHE A 20 18.36 -21.27 30.33
N LEU A 21 19.10 -21.34 29.23
CA LEU A 21 19.18 -20.27 28.24
C LEU A 21 17.86 -20.23 27.46
N ILE A 22 16.95 -19.36 27.89
CA ILE A 22 15.73 -19.05 27.16
C ILE A 22 16.14 -18.19 25.95
N LEU A 23 16.11 -18.78 24.76
CA LEU A 23 16.11 -18.03 23.51
C LEU A 23 14.79 -17.27 23.44
N ILE A 24 14.84 -15.99 23.79
CA ILE A 24 13.73 -15.06 23.58
C ILE A 24 13.71 -14.82 22.06
N SER A 25 12.93 -15.62 21.34
CA SER A 25 12.47 -15.25 20.00
C SER A 25 11.61 -14.01 20.19
N GLY A 26 12.21 -12.83 20.08
CA GLY A 26 11.49 -11.58 19.99
C GLY A 26 10.73 -11.59 18.67
N CYS A 27 9.51 -12.13 18.69
CA CYS A 27 8.50 -11.69 17.74
C CYS A 27 8.31 -10.20 18.02
N THR A 28 8.84 -9.36 17.16
CA THR A 28 8.43 -7.96 17.06
C THR A 28 6.95 -7.96 16.71
N GLU A 29 6.09 -7.68 17.69
CA GLU A 29 4.71 -7.30 17.42
C GLU A 29 4.75 -5.99 16.65
N GLU A 30 4.25 -6.00 15.40
CA GLU A 30 4.00 -4.75 14.69
C GLU A 30 3.00 -3.91 15.50
N PRO A 31 3.25 -2.61 15.68
CA PRO A 31 2.31 -1.74 16.38
C PRO A 31 0.96 -1.79 15.68
N GLN A 32 -0.05 -2.30 16.38
CA GLN A 32 -1.44 -2.26 15.93
C GLN A 32 -1.88 -0.80 15.98
N VAL A 33 -1.86 -0.10 14.83
CA VAL A 33 -2.47 1.22 14.71
C VAL A 33 -3.98 1.03 14.90
N ILE A 34 -4.52 1.55 16.00
CA ILE A 34 -5.96 1.61 16.19
C ILE A 34 -6.50 2.68 15.25
N VAL A 35 -6.95 2.27 14.06
CA VAL A 35 -7.70 3.13 13.16
C VAL A 35 -9.02 3.47 13.85
N ASN A 36 -9.26 4.73 14.17
CA ASN A 36 -10.54 5.16 14.72
C ASN A 36 -11.59 5.18 13.59
N THR A 37 -12.22 4.03 13.33
CA THR A 37 -13.26 3.85 12.30
C THR A 37 -14.64 4.37 12.73
N SER A 38 -14.74 5.14 13.82
CA SER A 38 -16.04 5.60 14.34
C SER A 38 -16.87 6.41 13.33
N ASN A 39 -16.22 6.99 12.32
CA ASN A 39 -16.83 7.78 11.26
C ASN A 39 -16.80 7.08 9.89
N GLU A 40 -16.45 5.80 9.84
CA GLU A 40 -16.33 5.06 8.59
C GLU A 40 -17.70 4.96 7.90
N ALA A 41 -17.75 5.36 6.63
CA ALA A 41 -18.92 5.17 5.79
C ALA A 41 -19.14 3.68 5.51
N THR A 42 -20.37 3.21 5.72
CA THR A 42 -20.77 1.83 5.43
C THR A 42 -21.61 1.71 4.15
N VAL A 43 -22.09 2.83 3.61
CA VAL A 43 -22.89 2.91 2.39
C VAL A 43 -22.53 4.19 1.63
N PHE A 44 -22.40 4.10 0.31
CA PHE A 44 -22.26 5.26 -0.59
C PHE A 44 -23.05 5.02 -1.87
N GLU A 45 -23.83 6.01 -2.31
CA GLU A 45 -24.73 5.91 -3.48
C GLU A 45 -25.66 4.68 -3.47
N GLY A 46 -26.09 4.25 -2.28
CA GLY A 46 -26.95 3.08 -2.09
C GLY A 46 -26.23 1.73 -2.23
N LYS A 47 -24.91 1.71 -2.40
CA LYS A 47 -24.07 0.51 -2.39
C LYS A 47 -23.43 0.33 -1.02
N THR A 48 -23.43 -0.91 -0.51
CA THR A 48 -22.72 -1.27 0.71
C THR A 48 -21.22 -1.21 0.49
N LEU A 49 -20.49 -0.64 1.43
CA LEU A 49 -19.03 -0.59 1.44
C LEU A 49 -18.48 -1.73 2.29
N THR A 50 -17.31 -2.25 1.91
CA THR A 50 -16.58 -3.24 2.69
C THR A 50 -15.87 -2.53 3.85
N PRO A 51 -16.11 -2.91 5.12
CA PRO A 51 -15.44 -2.30 6.26
C PRO A 51 -13.92 -2.38 6.14
N ILE A 52 -13.19 -1.31 6.49
CA ILE A 52 -11.72 -1.24 6.38
C ILE A 52 -11.06 -2.42 7.09
N GLU A 53 -11.58 -2.84 8.25
CA GLU A 53 -11.05 -3.99 9.01
C GLU A 53 -11.22 -5.34 8.30
N GLU A 54 -12.16 -5.45 7.36
CA GLU A 54 -12.41 -6.66 6.57
C GLU A 54 -11.68 -6.66 5.23
N GLN A 55 -11.16 -5.51 4.80
CA GLN A 55 -10.45 -5.38 3.53
C GLN A 55 -9.09 -6.07 3.62
N ARG A 56 -8.78 -6.92 2.63
CA ARG A 56 -7.42 -7.49 2.51
C ARG A 56 -6.42 -6.42 2.10
N ASN A 57 -5.17 -6.61 2.53
CA ASN A 57 -4.08 -5.68 2.26
C ASN A 57 -2.82 -6.46 1.86
N ASN A 58 -2.18 -6.04 0.77
CA ASN A 58 -0.90 -6.56 0.30
C ASN A 58 0.10 -5.40 0.21
N GLY A 59 1.36 -5.64 0.54
CA GLY A 59 2.49 -4.74 0.37
C GLY A 59 3.76 -5.57 0.21
N ILE A 60 4.77 -5.07 -0.51
CA ILE A 60 5.97 -5.87 -0.79
C ILE A 60 6.90 -5.94 0.44
N GLU A 61 6.92 -4.90 1.27
CA GLU A 61 7.77 -4.80 2.47
C GLU A 61 6.94 -4.46 3.73
N GLY A 62 5.66 -4.85 3.76
CA GLY A 62 4.75 -4.55 4.87
C GLY A 62 4.25 -3.11 4.89
N THR A 63 3.70 -2.67 6.03
CA THR A 63 3.11 -1.34 6.18
C THR A 63 4.18 -0.25 6.28
N GLN A 64 4.07 0.79 5.46
CA GLN A 64 4.91 1.98 5.55
C GLN A 64 4.26 3.07 6.41
N TYR A 65 5.09 3.84 7.10
CA TYR A 65 4.68 4.93 7.98
C TYR A 65 5.37 6.21 7.52
N ILE A 66 4.60 7.04 6.82
CA ILE A 66 5.08 8.32 6.27
C ILE A 66 4.62 9.45 7.20
N ASP A 67 5.53 10.36 7.50
CA ASP A 67 5.25 11.55 8.31
C ASP A 67 4.59 12.63 7.46
N GLU A 68 3.35 13.01 7.82
CA GLU A 68 2.54 13.99 7.10
C GLU A 68 3.21 15.37 7.00
N ASP A 69 3.93 15.78 8.05
CA ASP A 69 4.55 17.12 8.15
C ASP A 69 5.74 17.28 7.20
N THR A 70 6.31 16.16 6.73
CA THR A 70 7.51 16.14 5.87
C THR A 70 7.24 15.54 4.51
N TYR A 71 6.02 15.04 4.27
CA TYR A 71 5.66 14.42 3.01
C TYR A 71 5.60 15.44 1.87
N GLU A 72 6.19 15.07 0.74
CA GLU A 72 6.02 15.76 -0.54
C GLU A 72 5.79 14.73 -1.65
N LEU A 73 4.77 14.96 -2.48
CA LEU A 73 4.61 14.28 -3.77
C LEU A 73 5.42 15.03 -4.82
N TYR A 74 6.34 14.35 -5.52
CA TYR A 74 7.10 14.94 -6.63
C TYR A 74 6.55 14.48 -7.99
N ILE A 75 6.09 15.41 -8.81
CA ILE A 75 5.60 15.16 -10.18
C ILE A 75 6.57 15.76 -11.19
N TYR A 76 7.12 14.95 -12.09
CA TYR A 76 8.19 15.35 -13.01
C TYR A 76 8.22 14.53 -14.31
N GLY A 77 9.23 14.79 -15.15
CA GLY A 77 9.47 14.07 -16.39
C GLY A 77 9.04 14.89 -17.61
N GLU A 78 8.25 14.28 -18.49
CA GLU A 78 7.62 14.87 -19.68
C GLU A 78 6.46 15.81 -19.30
N VAL A 79 6.76 16.81 -18.47
CA VAL A 79 5.88 17.91 -18.06
C VAL A 79 6.58 19.25 -18.23
N ASP A 80 5.82 20.32 -18.46
CA ASP A 80 6.35 21.67 -18.66
C ASP A 80 6.93 22.24 -17.35
N GLU A 81 6.21 22.07 -16.23
CA GLU A 81 6.55 22.61 -14.92
C GLU A 81 6.48 21.50 -13.85
N PRO A 82 7.61 20.86 -13.49
CA PRO A 82 7.66 19.90 -12.40
C PRO A 82 7.30 20.53 -11.05
N VAL A 83 6.53 19.83 -10.22
CA VAL A 83 6.03 20.34 -8.93
C VAL A 83 6.35 19.40 -7.78
N ARG A 84 6.55 19.97 -6.59
CA ARG A 84 6.52 19.26 -5.31
C ARG A 84 5.34 19.78 -4.51
N LEU A 85 4.49 18.88 -4.07
CA LEU A 85 3.26 19.22 -3.35
C LEU A 85 3.30 18.58 -1.98
N SER A 86 3.19 19.38 -0.93
CA SER A 86 2.98 18.90 0.44
C SER A 86 1.63 18.20 0.59
N TYR A 87 1.44 17.45 1.67
CA TYR A 87 0.16 16.83 1.97
C TYR A 87 -0.98 17.85 2.08
N ASP A 88 -0.74 18.98 2.77
CA ASP A 88 -1.72 20.06 2.90
C ASP A 88 -2.11 20.69 1.56
N GLU A 89 -1.14 20.87 0.64
CA GLU A 89 -1.42 21.37 -0.71
C GLU A 89 -2.28 20.39 -1.51
N LEU A 90 -2.02 19.08 -1.39
CA LEU A 90 -2.85 18.04 -2.03
C LEU A 90 -4.29 18.07 -1.52
N LEU A 91 -4.49 18.29 -0.22
CA LEU A 91 -5.83 18.43 0.38
C LEU A 91 -6.54 19.72 -0.04
N ALA A 92 -5.81 20.74 -0.49
CA ALA A 92 -6.38 22.02 -0.91
C ALA A 92 -6.97 21.99 -2.35
N TYR A 93 -6.62 21.00 -3.16
CA TYR A 93 -7.22 20.82 -4.49
C TYR A 93 -8.70 20.42 -4.40
N PRO A 94 -9.51 20.72 -5.44
CA PRO A 94 -10.84 20.16 -5.56
C PRO A 94 -10.80 18.63 -5.51
N SER A 95 -11.53 18.05 -4.55
CA SER A 95 -11.62 16.62 -4.38
C SER A 95 -12.86 16.03 -5.04
N VAL A 96 -12.75 14.75 -5.41
CA VAL A 96 -13.86 13.94 -5.90
C VAL A 96 -14.03 12.71 -5.03
N SER A 97 -15.26 12.24 -4.86
CA SER A 97 -15.55 10.95 -4.23
C SER A 97 -16.18 10.00 -5.22
N ARG A 98 -15.71 8.75 -5.29
CA ARG A 98 -16.29 7.70 -6.16
C ARG A 98 -16.42 6.38 -5.43
N PHE A 99 -17.47 5.62 -5.77
CA PHE A 99 -17.53 4.20 -5.46
C PHE A 99 -16.63 3.47 -6.46
N VAL A 100 -15.58 2.80 -5.99
CA VAL A 100 -14.72 1.97 -6.84
C VAL A 100 -14.40 0.66 -6.12
N ARG A 101 -14.48 -0.44 -6.88
CA ARG A 101 -14.09 -1.76 -6.42
C ARG A 101 -12.62 -2.02 -6.76
N LEU A 102 -11.86 -2.50 -5.79
CA LEU A 102 -10.53 -3.05 -6.03
C LEU A 102 -10.65 -4.57 -6.22
N ASP A 103 -10.16 -5.07 -7.35
CA ASP A 103 -10.10 -6.51 -7.64
C ASP A 103 -8.64 -6.99 -7.67
N CYS A 104 -8.32 -7.98 -6.85
CA CYS A 104 -7.00 -8.60 -6.80
C CYS A 104 -6.92 -9.81 -7.74
N VAL A 105 -5.76 -9.98 -8.35
CA VAL A 105 -5.41 -11.14 -9.18
C VAL A 105 -5.57 -12.48 -8.45
N GLU A 106 -5.51 -12.47 -7.12
CA GLU A 106 -5.70 -13.65 -6.27
C GLU A 106 -7.19 -14.02 -6.05
N GLY A 107 -8.12 -13.34 -6.72
CA GLY A 107 -9.55 -13.68 -6.73
C GLY A 107 -10.35 -13.11 -5.56
N TRP A 108 -9.78 -12.17 -4.80
CA TRP A 108 -10.48 -11.39 -3.79
C TRP A 108 -10.63 -9.94 -4.24
N GLY A 109 -11.56 -9.19 -3.64
CA GLY A 109 -11.73 -7.76 -3.91
C GLY A 109 -12.67 -7.13 -2.91
N PHE A 110 -12.68 -5.80 -2.85
CA PHE A 110 -13.51 -5.05 -1.91
C PHE A 110 -14.11 -3.80 -2.54
N ASP A 111 -15.28 -3.42 -2.05
CA ASP A 111 -16.05 -2.27 -2.51
C ASP A 111 -15.82 -1.10 -1.56
N ALA A 112 -15.42 0.05 -2.07
CA ALA A 112 -15.05 1.19 -1.23
C ALA A 112 -15.48 2.53 -1.83
N LYS A 113 -15.63 3.52 -0.95
CA LYS A 113 -15.68 4.92 -1.33
C LYS A 113 -14.26 5.47 -1.25
N TRP A 114 -13.78 6.05 -2.34
CA TRP A 114 -12.48 6.72 -2.40
C TRP A 114 -12.68 8.21 -2.56
N THR A 115 -11.90 9.01 -1.84
CA THR A 115 -11.87 10.46 -1.99
C THR A 115 -10.45 10.94 -2.19
N GLY A 116 -10.26 11.83 -3.17
CA GLY A 116 -8.94 12.29 -3.57
C GLY A 116 -8.95 13.37 -4.64
N VAL A 117 -7.75 13.74 -5.09
CA VAL A 117 -7.51 14.65 -6.21
C VAL A 117 -7.32 13.85 -7.50
N THR A 118 -7.87 14.34 -8.62
CA THR A 118 -7.69 13.66 -9.92
C THR A 118 -6.34 13.97 -10.53
N LEU A 119 -5.75 13.00 -11.22
CA LEU A 119 -4.50 13.19 -11.96
C LEU A 119 -4.65 14.26 -13.03
N ASN A 120 -5.82 14.39 -13.68
CA ASN A 120 -6.09 15.49 -14.60
C ASN A 120 -5.96 16.87 -13.93
N THR A 121 -6.38 17.00 -12.67
CA THR A 121 -6.23 18.26 -11.93
C THR A 121 -4.76 18.61 -11.75
N LEU A 122 -3.94 17.63 -11.38
CA LEU A 122 -2.50 17.81 -11.19
C LEU A 122 -1.76 18.04 -12.52
N PHE A 123 -2.10 17.28 -13.55
CA PHE A 123 -1.50 17.39 -14.89
C PHE A 123 -1.85 18.68 -15.61
N ASN A 124 -3.03 19.26 -15.34
CA ASN A 124 -3.37 20.60 -15.83
C ASN A 124 -2.48 21.69 -15.21
N GLU A 125 -1.97 21.48 -14.00
CA GLU A 125 -1.04 22.41 -13.37
C GLU A 125 0.39 22.23 -13.89
N THR A 126 0.85 20.98 -14.03
CA THR A 126 2.23 20.71 -14.50
C THR A 126 2.39 20.91 -16.01
N GLY A 127 1.32 20.78 -16.79
CA GLY A 127 1.34 20.82 -18.25
C GLY A 127 1.98 19.55 -18.84
N LEU A 128 1.19 18.66 -19.45
CA LEU A 128 1.71 17.45 -20.08
C LEU A 128 2.37 17.76 -21.43
N SER A 129 3.54 17.18 -21.67
CA SER A 129 4.17 17.13 -23.00
C SER A 129 3.30 16.38 -23.99
N ASN A 130 3.24 16.83 -25.25
CA ASN A 130 2.47 16.14 -26.31
C ASN A 130 3.03 14.75 -26.67
N ASN A 131 4.26 14.44 -26.25
CA ASN A 131 4.89 13.14 -26.49
C ASN A 131 4.72 12.18 -25.32
N ALA A 132 4.19 12.63 -24.18
CA ALA A 132 3.99 11.78 -23.01
C ALA A 132 3.04 10.63 -23.33
N THR A 133 3.41 9.42 -22.91
CA THR A 133 2.62 8.20 -23.16
C THR A 133 2.41 7.36 -21.91
N THR A 134 3.34 7.42 -20.96
CA THR A 134 3.36 6.54 -19.79
C THR A 134 3.54 7.36 -18.52
N VAL A 135 2.87 6.95 -17.45
CA VAL A 135 3.02 7.53 -16.11
C VAL A 135 3.49 6.44 -15.16
N ILE A 136 4.63 6.68 -14.51
CA ILE A 136 5.25 5.77 -13.55
C ILE A 136 4.99 6.29 -12.13
N PHE A 137 4.56 5.39 -11.26
CA PHE A 137 4.36 5.65 -9.84
C PHE A 137 5.48 4.99 -9.05
N TYR A 138 6.14 5.75 -8.19
CA TYR A 138 7.15 5.26 -7.26
C TYR A 138 6.63 5.35 -5.83
N CYS A 139 6.92 4.32 -5.05
CA CYS A 139 6.41 4.14 -3.70
C CYS A 139 7.56 4.11 -2.67
N GLU A 140 7.25 4.45 -1.43
CA GLU A 140 8.19 4.49 -0.31
C GLU A 140 8.92 3.15 -0.08
N ASP A 141 8.23 2.02 -0.27
CA ASP A 141 8.78 0.68 -0.11
C ASP A 141 9.62 0.19 -1.31
N GLY A 142 9.86 1.06 -2.29
CA GLY A 142 10.54 0.72 -3.53
C GLY A 142 9.63 0.03 -4.55
N TYR A 143 8.33 -0.12 -4.27
CA TYR A 143 7.36 -0.58 -5.26
C TYR A 143 7.27 0.43 -6.41
N THR A 144 7.12 -0.09 -7.62
CA THR A 144 6.88 0.72 -8.82
C THR A 144 5.85 0.04 -9.70
N THR A 145 5.04 0.85 -10.39
CA THR A 145 4.12 0.42 -11.44
C THR A 145 3.92 1.57 -12.41
N SER A 146 3.39 1.29 -13.60
CA SER A 146 3.14 2.29 -14.63
C SER A 146 1.77 2.10 -15.27
N LEU A 147 1.16 3.16 -15.75
CA LEU A 147 -0.07 3.09 -16.54
C LEU A 147 0.05 3.98 -17.76
N GLU A 148 -0.66 3.61 -18.82
CA GLU A 148 -0.78 4.44 -20.03
C GLU A 148 -1.44 5.78 -19.65
N LEU A 149 -0.87 6.88 -20.14
CA LEU A 149 -1.34 8.23 -19.86
C LEU A 149 -2.79 8.42 -20.31
N ASP A 150 -3.13 7.93 -21.50
CA ASP A 150 -4.49 8.02 -22.05
C ASP A 150 -5.51 7.37 -21.10
N TYR A 151 -5.21 6.19 -20.56
CA TYR A 151 -6.09 5.54 -19.58
C TYR A 151 -6.29 6.42 -18.33
N LEU A 152 -5.23 7.02 -17.80
CA LEU A 152 -5.32 7.85 -16.60
C LEU A 152 -6.15 9.12 -16.85
N VAL A 153 -5.96 9.75 -18.00
CA VAL A 153 -6.63 11.00 -18.38
C VAL A 153 -8.09 10.76 -18.74
N GLU A 154 -8.37 9.76 -19.58
CA GLU A 154 -9.73 9.46 -20.05
C GLU A 154 -10.65 8.98 -18.94
N ASN A 155 -10.13 8.22 -17.98
CA ASN A 155 -10.90 7.74 -16.82
C ASN A 155 -10.86 8.71 -15.62
N ASP A 156 -10.17 9.85 -15.76
CA ASP A 156 -10.01 10.87 -14.72
C ASP A 156 -9.59 10.25 -13.38
N ILE A 157 -8.56 9.39 -13.44
CA ILE A 157 -8.07 8.58 -12.31
C ILE A 157 -7.62 9.49 -11.16
N MET A 158 -7.85 9.04 -9.92
CA MET A 158 -7.51 9.82 -8.72
C MET A 158 -6.36 9.23 -7.90
N LEU A 159 -5.65 10.12 -7.22
CA LEU A 159 -4.84 9.81 -6.05
C LEU A 159 -5.72 10.04 -4.82
N ALA A 160 -6.12 8.95 -4.18
CA ALA A 160 -6.93 8.99 -2.97
C ALA A 160 -6.06 9.25 -1.74
N TYR A 161 -6.59 10.07 -0.82
CA TYR A 161 -6.07 10.28 0.53
C TYR A 161 -7.11 9.89 1.61
N GLU A 162 -8.30 9.46 1.19
CA GLU A 162 -9.41 9.02 2.03
C GLU A 162 -10.05 7.75 1.47
N LEU A 163 -10.45 6.86 2.39
CA LEU A 163 -11.11 5.59 2.16
C LEU A 163 -12.28 5.45 3.13
N ASN A 164 -13.49 5.27 2.61
CA ASN A 164 -14.73 5.17 3.39
C ASN A 164 -14.89 6.35 4.39
N ASP A 165 -14.60 7.59 3.98
CA ASP A 165 -14.66 8.80 4.82
C ASP A 165 -13.66 8.83 6.00
N ILE A 166 -12.65 7.95 5.96
CA ILE A 166 -11.52 7.94 6.87
C ILE A 166 -10.27 8.32 6.08
N THR A 167 -9.47 9.26 6.59
CA THR A 167 -8.10 9.49 6.08
C THR A 167 -7.39 8.16 5.97
N LEU A 168 -6.72 7.90 4.84
CA LEU A 168 -6.11 6.59 4.60
C LEU A 168 -5.33 6.13 5.84
N PRO A 169 -5.63 4.92 6.36
CA PRO A 169 -4.74 4.30 7.33
C PRO A 169 -3.36 4.01 6.73
N ALA A 170 -2.33 3.92 7.58
CA ALA A 170 -0.97 3.62 7.14
C ALA A 170 -0.89 2.34 6.29
N ASP A 171 -1.54 1.26 6.73
CA ASP A 171 -1.58 -0.02 6.00
C ASP A 171 -2.34 0.09 4.66
N ARG A 172 -3.22 1.09 4.52
CA ARG A 172 -4.00 1.38 3.32
C ARG A 172 -3.35 2.39 2.39
N GLY A 173 -2.09 2.76 2.61
CA GLY A 173 -1.35 3.58 1.66
C GLY A 173 -1.30 5.06 2.00
N PHE A 174 -1.57 5.46 3.25
CA PHE A 174 -1.31 6.84 3.68
C PHE A 174 0.11 7.30 3.26
N PRO A 175 0.27 8.47 2.63
CA PRO A 175 -0.75 9.50 2.43
C PRO A 175 -1.55 9.37 1.14
N LEU A 176 -1.02 8.68 0.12
CA LEU A 176 -1.65 8.56 -1.20
C LEU A 176 -1.67 7.11 -1.71
N GLN A 177 -2.83 6.73 -2.24
CA GLN A 177 -3.03 5.50 -3.00
C GLN A 177 -3.68 5.80 -4.35
N LEU A 178 -3.18 5.18 -5.40
CA LEU A 178 -3.78 5.25 -6.73
C LEU A 178 -5.05 4.40 -6.78
N VAL A 179 -6.13 4.99 -7.27
CA VAL A 179 -7.41 4.29 -7.52
C VAL A 179 -7.45 3.89 -8.99
N ALA A 180 -6.69 2.86 -9.36
CA ALA A 180 -6.61 2.35 -10.74
C ALA A 180 -7.84 1.50 -11.10
N GLU A 181 -9.02 2.14 -11.15
CA GLU A 181 -10.29 1.52 -11.51
C GLU A 181 -10.16 0.64 -12.75
N ASP A 182 -10.79 -0.54 -12.77
CA ASP A 182 -10.68 -1.55 -13.85
C ASP A 182 -9.33 -2.28 -14.01
N LYS A 183 -8.31 -1.92 -13.21
CA LYS A 183 -7.02 -2.61 -13.16
C LYS A 183 -6.91 -3.51 -11.95
N TYR A 184 -6.18 -4.62 -12.10
CA TYR A 184 -5.88 -5.51 -10.99
C TYR A 184 -5.10 -4.77 -9.90
N GLY A 185 -5.31 -5.18 -8.64
CA GLY A 185 -4.78 -4.53 -7.44
C GLY A 185 -3.27 -4.29 -7.40
N TYR A 186 -2.46 -5.00 -8.19
CA TYR A 186 -1.03 -4.68 -8.28
C TYR A 186 -0.76 -3.34 -8.99
N LYS A 187 -1.69 -2.80 -9.78
CA LYS A 187 -1.57 -1.44 -10.34
C LYS A 187 -1.98 -0.34 -9.36
N TRP A 188 -2.57 -0.69 -8.21
CA TRP A 188 -3.04 0.26 -7.20
C TRP A 188 -1.89 0.63 -6.26
N ALA A 189 -0.98 1.47 -6.76
CA ALA A 189 0.19 1.93 -6.02
C ALA A 189 -0.21 2.58 -4.68
N LYS A 190 0.48 2.22 -3.60
CA LYS A 190 0.31 2.78 -2.25
C LYS A 190 1.58 3.50 -1.83
N TRP A 191 1.48 4.42 -0.87
CA TRP A 191 2.66 5.13 -0.33
C TRP A 191 3.42 5.86 -1.43
N ILE A 192 2.69 6.48 -2.36
CA ILE A 192 3.28 7.12 -3.54
C ILE A 192 4.12 8.32 -3.11
N THR A 193 5.37 8.37 -3.56
CA THR A 193 6.32 9.45 -3.28
C THR A 193 6.63 10.28 -4.53
N SER A 194 6.58 9.67 -5.71
CA SER A 194 6.74 10.40 -6.97
C SER A 194 5.96 9.83 -8.14
N ILE A 195 5.69 10.72 -9.10
CA ILE A 195 5.05 10.44 -10.38
C ILE A 195 5.99 10.96 -11.47
N GLU A 196 6.43 10.06 -12.35
CA GLU A 196 7.20 10.41 -13.54
C GLU A 196 6.34 10.22 -14.78
N VAL A 197 6.20 11.29 -15.57
CA VAL A 197 5.59 11.23 -16.90
C VAL A 197 6.72 10.98 -17.90
N THR A 198 6.55 10.04 -18.84
CA THR A 198 7.57 9.69 -19.83
C THR A 198 6.94 9.33 -21.17
N ASP A 199 7.73 9.31 -22.24
CA ASP A 199 7.37 8.86 -23.58
C ASP A 199 7.76 7.39 -23.85
N GLU A 200 8.44 6.75 -22.90
CA GLU A 200 8.94 5.37 -23.01
C GLU A 200 8.06 4.36 -22.22
N PRO A 201 7.91 3.11 -22.70
CA PRO A 201 7.20 2.09 -21.96
C PRO A 201 7.97 1.69 -20.70
N TYR A 202 7.24 1.45 -19.61
CA TYR A 202 7.81 1.04 -18.33
C TYR A 202 7.15 -0.23 -17.80
N LYS A 203 7.94 -1.10 -17.16
CA LYS A 203 7.47 -2.25 -16.38
C LYS A 203 7.92 -2.09 -14.94
N GLY A 204 6.96 -2.04 -14.02
CA GLY A 204 7.20 -1.99 -12.60
C GLY A 204 7.59 -3.33 -11.99
N TYR A 205 7.37 -3.44 -10.68
CA TYR A 205 7.79 -4.57 -9.87
C TYR A 205 7.15 -5.89 -10.34
N TRP A 206 5.81 -5.96 -10.37
CA TRP A 206 5.10 -7.19 -10.73
C TRP A 206 5.15 -7.44 -12.24
N GLU A 207 5.14 -6.38 -13.04
CA GLU A 207 5.18 -6.46 -14.50
C GLU A 207 6.53 -7.00 -14.99
N THR A 208 7.62 -6.66 -14.30
CA THR A 208 8.94 -7.29 -14.51
C THR A 208 8.97 -8.75 -14.07
N ALA A 209 8.17 -9.11 -13.06
CA ALA A 209 7.99 -10.49 -12.61
C ALA A 209 7.05 -11.34 -13.50
N GLY A 210 6.58 -10.79 -14.64
CA GLY A 210 5.77 -11.51 -15.62
C GLY A 210 4.26 -11.30 -15.48
N TYR A 211 3.82 -10.41 -14.60
CA TYR A 211 2.42 -9.97 -14.58
C TYR A 211 2.11 -9.09 -15.80
N SER A 212 0.85 -9.09 -16.23
CA SER A 212 0.42 -8.29 -17.38
C SER A 212 0.67 -6.81 -17.15
N ASN A 213 1.17 -6.10 -18.17
CA ASN A 213 1.39 -4.67 -18.04
C ASN A 213 0.07 -3.88 -18.07
N SER A 214 -0.88 -4.28 -18.94
CA SER A 214 -2.19 -3.63 -19.05
C SER A 214 -3.08 -3.91 -17.85
N ALA A 215 -2.94 -5.10 -17.25
CA ALA A 215 -3.55 -5.51 -16.00
C ALA A 215 -5.08 -5.37 -15.93
N ASP A 216 -5.76 -5.47 -17.07
CA ASP A 216 -7.21 -5.31 -17.16
C ASP A 216 -7.93 -6.42 -16.36
N VAL A 217 -8.85 -6.03 -15.47
CA VAL A 217 -9.68 -6.98 -14.72
C VAL A 217 -10.52 -7.79 -15.69
N GLY A 218 -10.47 -9.12 -15.57
CA GLY A 218 -11.09 -10.07 -16.50
C GLY A 218 -10.23 -10.40 -17.73
N GLY A 219 -9.12 -9.70 -17.94
CA GLY A 219 -8.07 -10.04 -18.91
C GLY A 219 -7.05 -11.05 -18.36
N SER A 220 -5.97 -11.28 -19.12
CA SER A 220 -4.86 -12.12 -18.67
C SER A 220 -4.14 -11.45 -17.50
N ALA A 221 -3.96 -12.18 -16.40
CA ALA A 221 -3.20 -11.72 -15.26
C ALA A 221 -1.67 -11.67 -15.50
N PHE A 222 -1.20 -12.44 -16.47
CA PHE A 222 0.22 -12.66 -16.75
C PHE A 222 0.53 -12.38 -18.23
N GLU A 223 1.75 -11.92 -18.50
CA GLU A 223 2.28 -11.87 -19.87
C GLU A 223 2.55 -13.30 -20.36
N ASN A 224 2.26 -13.56 -21.64
CA ASN A 224 2.49 -14.87 -22.28
C ASN A 224 3.92 -15.02 -22.78
#